data_AF-X1DM78-F1
#
_entry.id   AF-X1DM78-F1
#
_cell.length_a   1.000
_cell.length_b   1.000
_cell.length_c   1.000
_cell.angle_alpha   90.00
_cell.angle_beta   90.00
_cell.angle_gamma   90.00
#
_symmetry.space_group_name_H-M   'P 1'
#
loop_
_entity.id
_entity.type
_entity.pdbx_description
1 polymer ?
#
loop_
_entity_poly.entity_id
_entity_poly.type
_entity_poly.pdbx_seq_one_letter_code
_entity_poly.pdbx_strand_id
1 'polypeptide(L)'
;GFFETTISAKEGYKLFVVTLKGIVTGPCIIIIGAEEFSAIYEEETTNNKGEKETRLNVKVSSAIAKDDSWSISSVTSSYYIYEPGPIILKVAFILPEKITNFFVRYPALAKGKATISAQAGE
;
A
#
# COMPACT_ATOMS: atom_id res chain seq x y z
N GLY A 1 -19.83 -13.79 10.68
CA GLY A 1 -20.54 -12.51 10.76
C GLY A 1 -19.68 -11.45 10.13
N PHE A 2 -20.26 -10.60 9.28
CA PHE A 2 -19.56 -9.43 8.76
C PHE A 2 -19.59 -8.36 9.85
N PHE A 3 -18.43 -8.00 10.39
CA PHE A 3 -18.30 -6.85 11.26
C PHE A 3 -18.12 -5.62 10.38
N GLU A 4 -19.09 -4.71 10.37
CA GLU A 4 -18.91 -3.39 9.77
C GLU A 4 -17.91 -2.62 10.63
N THR A 5 -16.70 -2.42 10.10
CA THR A 5 -15.68 -1.55 10.71
C THR A 5 -15.59 -0.28 9.89
N THR A 6 -15.80 0.86 10.55
CA THR A 6 -15.59 2.18 9.95
C THR A 6 -14.18 2.66 10.27
N ILE A 7 -13.44 3.05 9.24
CA ILE A 7 -12.16 3.75 9.41
C ILE A 7 -12.43 5.24 9.32
N SER A 8 -12.01 5.99 10.33
CA SER A 8 -12.10 7.44 10.38
C SER A 8 -10.78 8.06 10.82
N ALA A 9 -10.47 9.24 10.31
CA ALA A 9 -9.33 10.00 10.75
C ALA A 9 -9.68 10.77 12.03
N LYS A 10 -8.78 10.74 13.02
CA LYS A 10 -8.86 11.60 14.20
C LYS A 10 -8.43 13.04 13.86
N GLU A 11 -8.70 13.98 14.76
CA GLU A 11 -8.27 15.37 14.65
C GLU A 11 -6.75 15.49 14.36
N GLY A 12 -6.38 16.39 13.45
CA GLY A 12 -5.02 16.57 12.94
C GLY A 12 -4.57 15.55 11.89
N TYR A 13 -5.44 14.63 11.47
CA TYR A 13 -5.18 13.61 10.46
C TYR A 13 -6.25 13.63 9.36
N LYS A 14 -5.88 13.14 8.18
CA LYS A 14 -6.79 12.96 7.05
C LYS A 14 -6.69 11.55 6.48
N LEU A 15 -7.79 11.09 5.90
CA LEU A 15 -7.86 9.85 5.15
C LEU A 15 -7.45 10.12 3.70
N PHE A 16 -6.38 9.49 3.26
CA PHE A 16 -5.91 9.51 1.88
C PHE A 16 -6.22 8.18 1.22
N VAL A 17 -6.85 8.22 0.04
CA VAL A 17 -7.12 7.02 -0.76
C VAL A 17 -6.31 7.09 -2.04
N VAL A 18 -5.38 6.14 -2.20
CA VAL A 18 -4.56 5.98 -3.38
C VAL A 18 -5.18 4.91 -4.27
N THR A 19 -5.33 5.21 -5.56
CA THR A 19 -5.82 4.26 -6.55
C THR A 19 -4.67 3.73 -7.39
N LEU A 20 -4.40 2.44 -7.30
CA LEU A 20 -3.43 1.72 -8.12
C LEU A 20 -4.17 1.02 -9.27
N LYS A 21 -3.77 1.30 -10.50
CA LYS A 21 -4.35 0.71 -11.71
C LYS A 21 -3.31 -0.19 -12.37
N GLY A 22 -3.73 -1.39 -12.76
CA GLY A 22 -2.89 -2.35 -13.45
C GLY A 22 -3.67 -3.20 -14.45
N ILE A 23 -2.97 -4.13 -15.09
CA ILE A 23 -3.54 -5.11 -16.01
C ILE A 23 -3.07 -6.50 -15.58
N VAL A 24 -4.02 -7.41 -15.40
CA VAL A 24 -3.77 -8.84 -15.20
C VAL A 24 -3.73 -9.49 -16.56
N THR A 25 -2.65 -10.20 -16.89
CA THR A 25 -2.39 -10.75 -18.23
C THR A 25 -2.88 -12.19 -18.42
N GLY A 26 -3.40 -12.83 -17.38
CA GLY A 26 -3.80 -14.24 -17.40
C GLY A 26 -4.49 -14.65 -16.10
N PRO A 27 -5.15 -15.82 -16.06
CA PRO A 27 -5.78 -16.30 -14.85
C PRO A 27 -4.78 -16.42 -13.70
N CYS A 28 -5.11 -15.87 -12.53
CA CYS A 28 -4.25 -15.91 -11.35
C CYS A 28 -5.02 -15.69 -10.05
N ILE A 29 -4.36 -15.94 -8.92
CA ILE A 29 -4.84 -15.54 -7.59
C ILE A 29 -3.97 -14.38 -7.14
N ILE A 30 -4.62 -13.29 -6.75
CA ILE A 30 -3.99 -12.10 -6.21
C ILE A 30 -4.22 -12.10 -4.71
N ILE A 31 -3.16 -12.35 -3.95
CA ILE A 31 -3.18 -12.31 -2.49
C ILE A 31 -2.63 -10.95 -2.09
N ILE A 32 -3.41 -10.17 -1.36
CA ILE A 32 -3.04 -8.82 -0.96
C ILE A 32 -3.43 -8.59 0.49
N GLY A 33 -2.47 -8.15 1.29
CA GLY A 33 -2.69 -7.65 2.65
C GLY A 33 -2.52 -6.13 2.71
N ALA A 34 -3.32 -5.46 3.52
CA ALA A 34 -3.13 -4.02 3.76
C ALA A 34 -1.74 -3.70 4.35
N GLU A 35 -1.16 -4.64 5.09
CA GLU A 35 0.17 -4.50 5.66
C GLU A 35 1.31 -4.45 4.64
N GLU A 36 1.06 -4.88 3.40
CA GLU A 36 2.06 -4.88 2.34
C GLU A 36 2.27 -3.46 1.75
N PHE A 37 1.35 -2.53 2.04
CA PHE A 37 1.39 -1.16 1.56
C PHE A 37 1.82 -0.20 2.65
N SER A 38 2.75 0.69 2.32
CA SER A 38 3.21 1.73 3.22
C SER A 38 3.30 3.08 2.52
N ALA A 39 2.79 4.12 3.18
CA ALA A 39 3.09 5.49 2.85
C ALA A 39 4.42 5.89 3.49
N ILE A 40 5.29 6.52 2.71
CA ILE A 40 6.57 7.07 3.14
C ILE A 40 6.49 8.58 2.93
N TYR A 41 6.69 9.35 4.01
CA TYR A 41 6.58 10.80 3.96
C TYR A 41 7.57 11.46 4.90
N GLU A 42 7.92 12.69 4.57
CA GLU A 42 8.75 13.54 5.42
C GLU A 42 7.87 14.43 6.28
N GLU A 43 8.30 14.63 7.52
CA GLU A 43 7.63 15.52 8.46
C GLU A 43 8.65 16.46 9.10
N GLU A 44 8.42 17.77 8.98
CA GLU A 44 9.15 18.75 9.77
C GLU A 44 8.71 18.67 11.24
N THR A 45 9.69 18.53 12.11
CA THR A 45 9.55 18.51 13.57
C THR A 45 10.56 19.46 14.20
N THR A 46 10.33 19.83 15.45
CA THR A 46 11.29 20.63 16.22
C THR A 46 11.92 19.75 17.29
N ASN A 47 13.25 19.72 17.35
CA ASN A 47 13.95 18.94 18.35
C ASN A 47 13.94 19.64 19.73
N ASN A 48 14.48 18.99 20.77
CA ASN A 48 14.54 19.55 22.12
C ASN A 48 15.40 20.82 22.25
N LYS A 49 16.16 21.19 21.20
CA LYS A 49 16.97 22.41 21.13
C LYS A 49 16.27 23.54 20.37
N GLY A 50 15.05 23.33 19.89
CA GLY A 50 14.31 24.33 19.11
C GLY A 50 14.69 24.36 17.62
N GLU A 51 15.51 23.43 17.13
CA GLU A 51 15.95 23.38 15.74
C GLU A 51 14.96 22.55 14.90
N LYS A 52 14.75 22.96 13.65
CA LYS A 52 13.95 22.20 12.69
C LYS A 52 14.70 20.95 12.24
N GLU A 53 14.02 19.83 12.26
CA GLU A 53 14.51 18.53 11.80
C GLU A 53 13.47 17.90 10.86
N THR A 54 13.92 17.37 9.73
CA THR A 54 13.07 16.58 8.84
C THR A 54 13.18 15.11 9.23
N ARG A 55 12.04 14.47 9.51
CA ARG A 55 11.98 13.05 9.84
C ARG A 55 11.28 12.27 8.76
N LEU A 56 11.90 11.16 8.33
CA LEU A 56 11.27 10.21 7.44
C LEU A 56 10.37 9.27 8.25
N ASN A 57 9.09 9.24 7.89
CA ASN A 57 8.09 8.38 8.52
C ASN A 57 7.62 7.32 7.53
N VAL A 58 7.33 6.13 8.06
CA VAL A 58 6.74 5.01 7.32
C VAL A 58 5.45 4.61 8.02
N LYS A 59 4.34 4.66 7.30
CA LYS A 59 3.01 4.32 7.81
C LYS A 59 2.37 3.24 6.95
N VAL A 60 2.11 2.09 7.58
CA VAL A 60 1.37 0.98 6.96
C VAL A 60 -0.07 1.42 6.65
N SER A 61 -0.62 0.90 5.55
CA SER A 61 -2.00 1.23 5.14
C SER A 61 -3.03 0.75 6.17
N SER A 62 -4.13 1.49 6.25
CA SER A 62 -5.24 1.20 7.18
C SER A 62 -6.26 0.23 6.57
N ALA A 63 -6.41 0.25 5.24
CA ALA A 63 -7.27 -0.67 4.50
C ALA A 63 -6.90 -0.73 3.02
N ILE A 64 -7.34 -1.82 2.38
CA ILE A 64 -7.25 -2.03 0.93
C ILE A 64 -8.63 -2.38 0.39
N ALA A 65 -8.88 -2.09 -0.88
CA ALA A 65 -10.01 -2.61 -1.60
C ALA A 65 -9.61 -3.07 -2.99
N LYS A 66 -10.23 -4.16 -3.45
CA LYS A 66 -10.38 -4.42 -4.87
C LYS A 66 -11.72 -3.84 -5.31
N ASP A 67 -11.69 -2.96 -6.31
CA ASP A 67 -12.86 -2.22 -6.78
C ASP A 67 -13.51 -1.39 -5.65
N ASP A 68 -14.62 -1.87 -5.06
CA ASP A 68 -15.34 -1.21 -3.96
C ASP A 68 -15.47 -2.08 -2.70
N SER A 69 -14.85 -3.26 -2.68
CA SER A 69 -14.87 -4.18 -1.54
C SER A 69 -13.66 -3.94 -0.63
N TRP A 70 -13.88 -3.24 0.48
CA TRP A 70 -12.84 -2.89 1.45
C TRP A 70 -12.52 -4.01 2.44
N SER A 71 -11.25 -4.11 2.80
CA SER A 71 -10.68 -4.99 3.81
C SER A 71 -9.70 -4.21 4.67
N ILE A 72 -9.83 -4.34 5.99
CA ILE A 72 -9.06 -3.57 6.96
C ILE A 72 -7.70 -4.20 7.25
N SER A 73 -6.78 -3.38 7.77
CA SER A 73 -5.47 -3.82 8.29
C SER A 73 -5.62 -5.01 9.24
N SER A 74 -4.79 -6.05 9.04
CA SER A 74 -4.80 -7.42 9.63
C SER A 74 -5.54 -8.51 8.85
N VAL A 75 -6.23 -8.18 7.76
CA VAL A 75 -6.89 -9.17 6.89
C VAL A 75 -6.17 -9.27 5.54
N THR A 76 -5.68 -10.47 5.24
CA THR A 76 -5.20 -10.82 3.90
C THR A 76 -6.40 -11.24 3.04
N SER A 77 -6.56 -10.59 1.89
CA SER A 77 -7.61 -10.91 0.93
C SER A 77 -7.04 -11.71 -0.24
N SER A 78 -7.80 -12.72 -0.68
CA SER A 78 -7.47 -13.50 -1.88
C SER A 78 -8.50 -13.21 -2.97
N TYR A 79 -8.04 -12.71 -4.10
CA TYR A 79 -8.87 -12.38 -5.26
C TYR A 79 -8.55 -13.33 -6.40
N TYR A 80 -9.54 -14.12 -6.80
CA TYR A 80 -9.45 -15.01 -7.95
C TYR A 80 -9.76 -14.23 -9.23
N ILE A 81 -8.80 -14.17 -10.15
CA ILE A 81 -8.96 -13.54 -11.46
C ILE A 81 -8.97 -14.66 -12.50
N TYR A 82 -10.12 -14.88 -13.14
CA TYR A 82 -10.30 -15.94 -14.14
C TYR A 82 -9.99 -15.48 -15.56
N GLU A 83 -10.12 -14.19 -15.85
CA GLU A 83 -9.91 -13.62 -17.19
C GLU A 83 -8.90 -12.47 -17.13
N PRO A 84 -8.04 -12.30 -18.15
CA PRO A 84 -7.20 -11.12 -18.28
C PRO A 84 -8.02 -9.84 -18.31
N GLY A 85 -7.52 -8.78 -17.70
CA GLY A 85 -8.25 -7.51 -17.67
C GLY A 85 -7.67 -6.46 -16.74
N PRO A 86 -8.28 -5.27 -16.70
CA PRO A 86 -7.89 -4.23 -15.79
C PRO A 86 -8.15 -4.65 -14.35
N ILE A 87 -7.25 -4.23 -13.45
CA ILE A 87 -7.45 -4.32 -12.01
C ILE A 87 -7.27 -2.95 -11.36
N ILE A 88 -8.17 -2.62 -10.44
CA ILE A 88 -8.11 -1.41 -9.64
C ILE A 88 -8.03 -1.81 -8.18
N LEU A 89 -6.97 -1.36 -7.53
CA LEU A 89 -6.80 -1.47 -6.08
C LEU A 89 -6.89 -0.07 -5.48
N LYS A 90 -7.65 0.07 -4.40
CA LYS A 90 -7.67 1.29 -3.58
C LYS A 90 -6.97 0.99 -2.27
N VAL A 91 -6.13 1.91 -1.82
CA VAL A 91 -5.35 1.77 -0.58
C VAL A 91 -5.56 3.01 0.27
N ALA A 92 -5.98 2.82 1.51
CA ALA A 92 -6.31 3.89 2.43
C ALA A 92 -5.18 4.09 3.46
N PHE A 93 -4.79 5.35 3.67
CA PHE A 93 -3.81 5.76 4.67
C PHE A 93 -4.40 6.86 5.55
N ILE A 94 -4.21 6.77 6.87
CA ILE A 94 -4.46 7.88 7.79
C ILE A 94 -3.12 8.56 8.07
N LEU A 95 -2.93 9.76 7.53
CA LEU A 95 -1.70 10.55 7.63
C LEU A 95 -1.99 11.90 8.30
N PRO A 96 -0.99 12.57 8.91
CA PRO A 96 -1.17 13.92 9.43
C PRO A 96 -1.64 14.88 8.33
N GLU A 97 -2.57 15.78 8.65
CA GLU A 97 -3.24 16.62 7.64
C GLU A 97 -2.32 17.61 6.94
N LYS A 98 -1.17 17.94 7.57
CA LYS A 98 -0.13 18.81 7.03
C LYS A 98 0.72 18.15 5.95
N ILE A 99 0.62 16.83 5.77
CA ILE A 99 1.36 16.12 4.74
C ILE A 99 0.72 16.40 3.38
N THR A 100 1.51 16.99 2.50
CA THR A 100 1.10 17.33 1.13
C THR A 100 1.66 16.37 0.09
N ASN A 101 2.73 15.65 0.43
CA ASN A 101 3.41 14.71 -0.45
C ASN A 101 3.80 13.45 0.31
N PHE A 102 3.62 12.29 -0.32
CA PHE A 102 4.08 11.01 0.19
C PHE A 102 4.29 10.04 -0.97
N PHE A 103 5.18 9.06 -0.77
CA PHE A 103 5.39 7.95 -1.68
C PHE A 103 4.63 6.73 -1.18
N VAL A 104 4.11 5.92 -2.09
CA VAL A 104 3.51 4.63 -1.74
C VAL A 104 4.48 3.52 -2.13
N ARG A 105 4.96 2.80 -1.12
CA ARG A 105 5.56 1.49 -1.31
C ARG A 105 4.45 0.45 -1.29
N TYR A 106 4.43 -0.41 -2.28
CA TYR A 106 3.54 -1.56 -2.38
C TYR A 106 4.37 -2.77 -2.79
N PRO A 107 3.91 -4.01 -2.52
CA PRO A 107 4.57 -5.17 -3.07
C PRO A 107 4.41 -5.05 -4.59
N ALA A 108 5.49 -4.71 -5.27
CA ALA A 108 5.49 -4.86 -6.71
C ALA A 108 5.34 -6.36 -6.94
N LEU A 109 4.14 -6.82 -7.31
CA LEU A 109 3.95 -8.08 -8.03
C LEU A 109 4.59 -7.94 -9.42
N ALA A 110 5.84 -7.49 -9.47
CA ALA A 110 6.65 -7.34 -10.67
C ALA A 110 7.45 -8.63 -10.81
N LYS A 111 7.06 -9.43 -11.80
CA LYS A 111 7.85 -10.59 -12.21
C LYS A 111 9.16 -10.11 -12.83
N GLY A 112 10.28 -10.31 -12.13
CA GLY A 112 11.61 -10.25 -12.71
C GLY A 112 12.05 -11.63 -13.18
N LYS A 113 12.69 -11.72 -14.35
CA LYS A 113 13.43 -12.94 -14.75
C LYS A 113 14.82 -12.89 -14.10
N ALA A 114 15.11 -13.82 -13.20
CA ALA A 114 16.48 -14.09 -12.79
C ALA A 114 17.14 -14.96 -13.88
N THR A 115 18.15 -14.43 -14.56
CA THR A 115 19.01 -15.24 -15.43
C THR A 115 20.12 -15.79 -14.55
N ILE A 116 20.01 -17.05 -14.13
CA ILE A 116 21.15 -17.75 -13.51
C ILE A 116 22.12 -18.06 -14.64
N SER A 117 23.25 -17.36 -14.67
CA SER A 117 24.36 -17.72 -15.55
C SER A 117 25.01 -18.97 -14.95
N ALA A 118 24.65 -20.15 -15.45
CA ALA A 118 25.45 -21.34 -15.19
C ALA A 118 26.77 -21.15 -15.94
N GLN A 119 27.86 -20.91 -15.20
CA GLN A 119 29.18 -21.14 -15.76
C GLN A 119 29.37 -22.65 -15.80
N ALA A 120 29.14 -23.21 -16.98
CA ALA A 120 29.66 -24.52 -17.35
C ALA A 120 31.13 -24.33 -17.80
N GLY A 121 31.99 -25.25 -17.38
CA GLY A 121 33.42 -25.32 -17.73
C GLY A 121 34.27 -25.38 -16.47
N GLU A 122 35.10 -26.39 -16.24
CA GLU A 122 35.61 -27.49 -17.07
C GLU A 122 36.05 -28.63 -16.13
#